data_AF-A0AAU9USM8-F1
#
_entry.id   AF-A0AAU9USM8-F1
#
_cell.length_a   1.000
_cell.length_b   1.000
_cell.length_c   1.000
_cell.angle_alpha   90.00
_cell.angle_beta   90.00
_cell.angle_gamma   90.00
#
_symmetry.space_group_name_H-M   'P 1'
#
loop_
_entity.id
_entity.type
_entity.pdbx_description
1 polymer ?
#
loop_
_entity_poly.entity_id
_entity_poly.type
_entity_poly.pdbx_seq_one_letter_code
_entity_poly.pdbx_strand_id
1 'polypeptide(L)' 'MENFKVHIRKQPKTFAFDHCFFSLEPTLPNFASQKTVFECLGRDILDNAFEGYNACIFAYGQTGLFLP' A
#
# COMPACT_ATOMS: atom_id res chain seq x y z
N MET A 1 -48.01 -3.80 1.98
CA MET A 1 -47.11 -4.16 3.08
C MET A 1 -45.76 -4.52 2.48
N GLU A 2 -44.77 -3.74 2.90
CA GLU A 2 -43.30 -3.88 2.82
C GLU A 2 -42.61 -4.20 1.47
N ASN A 3 -41.95 -3.16 0.95
CA ASN A 3 -40.97 -3.21 -0.13
C ASN A 3 -39.70 -3.93 0.35
N PHE A 4 -39.41 -5.09 -0.23
CA PHE A 4 -38.17 -5.85 -0.01
C PHE A 4 -36.99 -5.12 -0.67
N LYS A 5 -36.40 -4.14 0.03
CA LYS A 5 -35.08 -3.62 -0.29
C LYS A 5 -34.04 -4.62 0.24
N VAL A 6 -33.57 -5.52 -0.63
CA VAL A 6 -32.35 -6.29 -0.38
C VAL A 6 -31.21 -5.30 -0.23
N HIS A 7 -30.84 -5.00 1.01
CA HIS A 7 -29.62 -4.28 1.31
C HIS A 7 -28.47 -5.28 1.13
N ILE A 8 -27.95 -5.41 -0.09
CA ILE A 8 -26.66 -6.08 -0.34
C ILE A 8 -25.59 -5.22 0.36
N ARG A 9 -25.42 -5.36 1.67
CA ARG A 9 -24.25 -4.84 2.37
C ARG A 9 -23.10 -5.74 1.92
N LYS A 10 -22.31 -5.28 0.94
CA LYS A 10 -21.01 -5.90 0.64
C LYS A 10 -20.25 -5.95 1.96
N GLN A 11 -20.05 -7.16 2.48
CA GLN A 11 -19.30 -7.37 3.71
C GLN A 11 -17.89 -6.78 3.53
N PRO A 12 -17.34 -6.10 4.55
CA PRO A 12 -15.99 -5.56 4.48
C PRO A 12 -14.99 -6.70 4.26
N LYS A 13 -14.09 -6.52 3.29
CA LYS A 13 -12.99 -7.44 3.02
C LYS A 13 -11.73 -6.92 3.69
N THR A 14 -11.09 -7.75 4.50
CA THR A 14 -9.84 -7.42 5.19
C THR A 14 -8.69 -8.14 4.51
N PHE A 15 -7.58 -7.44 4.31
CA PHE A 15 -6.33 -7.97 3.75
C PHE A 15 -5.20 -7.59 4.70
N ALA A 16 -4.18 -8.45 4.77
CA ALA A 16 -2.98 -8.21 5.57
C ALA A 16 -1.75 -8.22 4.65
N PHE A 17 -0.82 -7.32 4.93
CA PHE A 17 0.43 -7.14 4.21
C PHE A 17 1.54 -6.90 5.24
N ASP A 18 2.80 -7.09 4.84
CA ASP A 18 3.94 -6.81 5.71
C ASP A 18 4.02 -5.32 6.07
N HIS A 19 3.72 -4.45 5.10
CA HIS A 19 3.62 -3.01 5.28
C HIS A 19 2.39 -2.44 4.55
N CYS A 20 1.67 -1.55 5.24
CA CYS A 20 0.54 -0.79 4.70
C CYS A 20 0.86 0.70 4.74
N PHE A 21 1.18 1.29 3.60
CA PHE A 21 1.50 2.71 3.48
C PHE A 21 0.25 3.53 3.18
N PHE A 22 -0.07 4.51 4.02
CA PHE A 22 -1.19 5.43 3.79
C PHE A 22 -0.66 6.76 3.24
N SER A 23 -0.71 6.97 1.92
CA SER A 23 -0.09 8.14 1.27
C SER A 23 -1.10 9.10 0.63
N LEU A 24 -2.35 9.10 1.09
CA LEU A 24 -3.42 9.92 0.49
C LEU A 24 -3.50 11.34 1.05
N GLU A 25 -3.24 11.53 2.34
CA GLU A 25 -3.50 12.79 3.03
C GLU A 25 -2.27 13.21 3.86
N PRO A 26 -1.48 14.18 3.41
CA PRO A 26 -0.25 14.62 4.09
C PRO A 26 -0.47 15.19 5.49
N THR A 27 -1.69 15.63 5.79
CA THR A 27 -2.03 16.25 7.08
C THR A 27 -2.29 15.22 8.19
N LEU A 28 -2.47 13.94 7.84
CA LEU A 28 -2.73 12.89 8.81
C LEU A 28 -1.44 12.32 9.41
N PRO A 29 -1.43 11.95 10.70
CA PRO A 29 -0.23 11.49 11.40
C PRO A 29 0.27 10.13 10.90
N ASN A 30 -0.55 9.35 10.19
CA ASN A 30 -0.19 8.07 9.59
C ASN A 30 0.23 8.21 8.11
N PHE A 31 0.47 9.42 7.62
CA PHE A 31 0.91 9.65 6.26
C PHE A 31 2.28 9.01 6.01
N ALA A 32 2.34 8.08 5.06
CA ALA A 32 3.57 7.46 4.60
C ALA A 32 4.18 8.29 3.47
N SER A 33 5.27 8.99 3.78
CA SER A 33 6.06 9.74 2.81
C SER A 33 6.95 8.83 1.96
N GLN A 34 7.48 9.34 0.85
CA GLN A 34 8.50 8.61 0.06
C GLN A 34 9.71 8.19 0.90
N LYS A 35 10.10 9.00 1.89
CA LYS A 35 11.16 8.66 2.83
C LYS A 35 10.77 7.45 3.68
N THR A 36 9.55 7.42 4.19
CA THR A 36 9.01 6.31 4.98
C THR A 36 9.00 5.01 4.16
N VAL A 37 8.55 5.08 2.90
CA VAL A 37 8.56 3.92 2.00
C VAL A 37 9.98 3.43 1.74
N PHE A 38 10.93 4.33 1.51
CA PHE A 38 12.33 3.96 1.32
C PHE A 38 12.96 3.35 2.58
N GLU A 39 12.67 3.89 3.77
CA GLU A 39 13.20 3.36 5.03
C GLU A 39 12.64 1.98 5.37
N CYS A 40 11.37 1.71 5.06
CA CYS A 40 10.73 0.43 5.35
C CYS A 40 10.94 -0.66 4.29
N LEU A 41 11.15 -0.29 3.01
CA LEU A 41 11.30 -1.26 1.91
C LEU A 41 12.62 -1.13 1.18
N GLY A 42 13.03 0.11 0.88
CA GLY A 42 14.21 0.38 0.07
C GLY A 42 15.53 0.06 0.76
N ARG A 43 15.62 0.22 2.09
CA ARG A 43 16.83 -0.04 2.86
C ARG A 43 17.23 -1.52 2.81
N ASP A 44 16.31 -2.42 3.13
CA ASP A 44 16.59 -3.86 3.14
C ASP A 44 17.02 -4.36 1.76
N ILE A 45 16.45 -3.79 0.71
CA ILE A 45 16.78 -4.12 -0.68
C ILE A 45 18.16 -3.61 -1.06
N LEU A 46 18.53 -2.41 -0.59
CA LEU A 46 19.85 -1.84 -0.78
C LEU A 46 20.92 -2.64 -0.02
N ASP A 47 20.63 -3.04 1.22
CA ASP A 47 21.54 -3.85 2.03
C ASP A 47 21.77 -5.22 1.37
N ASN A 48 20.71 -5.86 0.89
CA ASN A 48 20.81 -7.10 0.09
C ASN A 48 21.71 -6.92 -1.16
N ALA A 49 21.60 -5.77 -1.84
CA ALA A 49 22.44 -5.48 -3.00
C ALA A 49 23.93 -5.29 -2.62
N PHE A 50 24.20 -4.66 -1.47
CA PHE A 50 25.57 -4.51 -0.96
C PHE A 50 26.21 -5.84 -0.52
N GLU A 51 25.40 -6.78 -0.04
CA GLU A 51 25.83 -8.15 0.29
C GLU A 51 26.03 -9.03 -0.97
N GLY A 52 25.71 -8.50 -2.16
CA GLY A 52 25.87 -9.19 -3.44
C GLY A 52 24.68 -10.07 -3.82
N TYR A 53 23.54 -9.94 -3.14
CA TYR A 53 22.31 -10.60 -3.53
C TYR A 53 21.60 -9.87 -4.67
N ASN A 54 20.90 -10.64 -5.50
CA ASN A 54 20.00 -10.09 -6.50
C ASN A 54 18.70 -9.66 -5.81
N ALA A 55 18.42 -8.35 -5.81
CA ALA A 55 17.20 -7.79 -5.26
C ALA A 55 16.30 -7.22 -6.37
N CYS A 56 14.97 -7.26 -6.19
CA CYS A 56 14.03 -6.81 -7.20
C CYS A 56 12.77 -6.20 -6.56
N ILE A 57 12.29 -5.06 -7.11
CA ILE A 57 11.04 -4.41 -6.71
C ILE A 57 10.13 -4.30 -7.92
N PHE A 58 8.86 -4.64 -7.73
CA PHE A 58 7.81 -4.41 -8.72
C PHE A 58 6.73 -3.48 -8.15
N ALA A 59 6.30 -2.52 -8.95
CA ALA A 59 5.13 -1.70 -8.66
C ALA A 59 3.95 -2.23 -9.48
N TYR A 60 2.85 -2.57 -8.79
CA TYR A 60 1.64 -3.06 -9.43
C TYR A 60 0.44 -2.21 -9.02
N GLY A 61 -0.39 -1.83 -9.98
CA GLY A 61 -1.59 -1.04 -9.75
C GLY A 61 -2.28 -0.65 -11.05
N GLN A 62 -3.50 -0.13 -10.93
CA GLN A 62 -4.22 0.45 -12.06
C GLN A 62 -3.49 1.68 -12.60
N THR A 63 -3.50 1.88 -13.92
CA THR A 63 -2.97 3.08 -14.57
C THR A 63 -3.58 4.34 -13.97
N GLY A 64 -2.72 5.27 -13.53
CA GLY A 64 -3.11 6.53 -12.88
C GLY A 64 -3.01 6.52 -11.35
N LEU A 65 -2.80 5.37 -10.69
CA LEU A 65 -2.57 5.31 -9.23
C LEU A 65 -1.19 5.86 -8.82
N PHE A 66 -0.24 5.91 -9.77
CA PHE A 66 1.14 6.38 -9.57
C PHE A 66 1.41 7.74 -10.24
N LEU A 67 0.38 8.43 -10.75
CA LEU A 67 0.56 9.78 -11.28
C LEU A 67 0.49 10.81 -10.14
N PRO A 68 1.32 11.87 -10.20
CA PRO A 68 1.53 12.83 -9.12
C PRO A 68 0.28 13.62 -8.72
#